data_AF-A0A7W0H4Y1-F1
#
_entry.id   AF-A0A7W0H4Y1-F1
#
_cell.length_a   1.000
_cell.length_b   1.000
_cell.length_c   1.000
_cell.angle_alpha   90.00
_cell.angle_beta   90.00
_cell.angle_gamma   90.00
#
_symmetry.space_group_name_H-M   'P 1'
#
loop_
_entity.id
_entity.type
_entity.pdbx_description
1 polymer ?
#
loop_
_entity_poly.entity_id
_entity_poly.type
_entity_poly.pdbx_seq_one_letter_code
_entity_poly.pdbx_strand_id
1 'polypeptide(L)'
;MIGRLGALANRRLGERERHGLFGLAAGVIVCAAALLLALPADLQPQSRPVGAPLTAAPPAQGAAPAERSNDLGEAEATARRFLGGYLRLLYGRGPATAIAAATDRLRHRLARTRVRVTPAARRRRPRIIDIQIVPVRGGGFAATAEIGDGGPARYPIELAVARHRGGWRVFEVADH
;
A
#
# COMPACT_ATOMS: atom_id res chain seq x y z
N MET A 1 -19.21 -9.34 20.25
CA MET A 1 -18.13 -8.85 21.14
C MET A 1 -16.80 -8.94 20.40
N ILE A 2 -16.58 -8.04 19.41
CA ILE A 2 -15.32 -7.91 18.65
C ILE A 2 -15.07 -6.41 18.55
N GLY A 3 -14.43 -5.87 19.58
CA GLY A 3 -13.99 -4.49 19.66
C GLY A 3 -12.46 -4.46 19.72
N ARG A 4 -11.90 -3.35 19.22
CA ARG A 4 -10.50 -2.90 19.38
C ARG A 4 -9.45 -3.41 18.38
N LEU A 5 -9.62 -3.05 17.11
CA LEU A 5 -8.50 -2.94 16.15
C LEU A 5 -8.39 -1.53 15.52
N GLY A 6 -9.05 -0.52 16.08
CA GLY A 6 -9.07 0.85 15.57
C GLY A 6 -8.15 1.86 16.28
N ALA A 7 -7.31 1.42 17.24
CA ALA A 7 -6.68 2.36 18.18
C ALA A 7 -5.17 2.64 17.96
N LEU A 8 -4.52 2.10 16.92
CA LEU A 8 -3.09 2.35 16.68
C LEU A 8 -2.77 3.11 15.39
N ALA A 9 -3.74 3.37 14.52
CA ALA A 9 -3.51 4.05 13.25
C ALA A 9 -3.65 5.58 13.30
N ASN A 10 -3.98 6.16 14.47
CA ASN A 10 -4.28 7.60 14.59
C ASN A 10 -3.42 8.30 15.65
N ARG A 11 -2.10 8.12 15.61
CA ARG A 11 -1.18 9.07 16.23
C ARG A 11 -0.83 10.16 15.22
N ARG A 12 -1.56 11.28 15.31
CA ARG A 12 -1.14 12.57 14.73
C ARG A 12 0.13 13.01 15.45
N LEU A 13 1.27 12.98 14.76
CA LEU A 13 2.50 13.60 15.26
C LEU A 13 2.41 15.09 14.98
N GLY A 14 2.19 15.86 16.03
CA GLY A 14 2.16 17.32 16.00
C GLY A 14 3.57 17.91 16.09
N GLU A 15 3.82 18.92 15.26
CA GLU A 15 5.09 19.63 15.01
C GLU A 15 5.79 20.27 16.24
N ARG A 16 5.26 20.16 17.47
CA ARG A 16 5.73 20.91 18.65
C ARG A 16 6.59 20.15 19.67
N GLU A 17 6.89 18.86 19.48
CA GLU A 17 7.76 18.06 20.39
C GLU A 17 9.16 17.77 19.81
N ARG A 18 9.68 18.66 18.96
CA ARG A 18 10.85 18.42 18.12
C ARG A 18 12.23 18.30 18.80
N HIS A 19 12.41 18.52 20.12
CA HIS A 19 13.78 18.52 20.69
C HIS A 19 14.03 17.69 21.96
N GLY A 20 13.04 16.97 22.51
CA GLY A 20 13.24 16.12 23.70
C GLY A 20 13.44 14.62 23.42
N LEU A 21 13.04 14.14 22.24
CA LEU A 21 12.88 12.71 21.95
C LEU A 21 13.97 12.09 21.07
N PHE A 22 14.94 12.89 20.58
CA PHE A 22 16.03 12.39 19.73
C PHE A 22 16.97 11.39 20.44
N GLY A 23 16.99 11.34 21.78
CA GLY A 23 17.84 10.41 22.52
C GLY A 23 17.32 8.96 22.61
N LEU A 24 16.00 8.74 22.60
CA LEU A 24 15.43 7.41 22.84
C LEU A 24 15.32 6.56 21.57
N ALA A 25 15.13 7.17 20.40
CA ALA A 25 15.02 6.45 19.13
C ALA A 25 16.38 5.87 18.66
N ALA A 26 17.50 6.55 18.94
CA ALA A 26 18.83 6.05 18.63
C ALA A 26 19.16 4.78 19.45
N GLY A 27 18.74 4.73 20.72
CA GLY A 27 18.99 3.57 21.60
C GLY A 27 18.31 2.29 21.12
N VAL A 28 17.07 2.37 20.64
CA VAL A 28 16.32 1.19 20.15
C VAL A 28 16.93 0.63 18.85
N ILE A 29 17.43 1.49 17.97
CA ILE A 29 18.09 1.08 16.72
C ILE A 29 19.46 0.43 17.01
N VAL A 30 20.23 0.95 17.97
CA VAL A 30 21.52 0.36 18.37
C VAL A 30 21.34 -0.99 19.09
N CYS A 31 20.33 -1.15 19.95
CA CYS A 31 20.05 -2.45 20.59
C CYS A 31 19.64 -3.54 19.60
N ALA A 32 18.90 -3.21 18.54
CA ALA A 32 18.52 -4.18 17.51
C ALA A 32 19.72 -4.62 16.64
N ALA A 33 20.68 -3.72 16.39
CA ALA A 33 21.90 -4.04 15.65
C ALA A 33 22.90 -4.88 16.50
N ALA A 34 23.02 -4.60 17.79
CA ALA A 34 23.89 -5.37 18.69
C ALA A 34 23.41 -6.82 18.88
N LEU A 35 22.09 -7.07 18.84
CA LEU A 35 21.52 -8.41 18.97
C LEU A 35 21.80 -9.32 17.75
N LEU A 36 22.05 -8.73 16.57
CA LEU A 36 22.41 -9.47 15.36
C LEU A 36 23.89 -9.88 15.28
N LEU A 37 24.76 -9.27 16.10
CA LEU A 37 26.20 -9.54 16.12
C LEU A 37 26.64 -10.53 17.22
N ALA A 38 25.71 -11.02 18.04
CA ALA A 38 26.00 -11.88 19.20
C ALA A 38 25.56 -13.35 19.01
N LEU A 39 25.34 -13.83 17.78
CA LEU A 39 25.24 -15.28 17.56
C LEU A 39 26.64 -15.88 17.36
N PRO A 40 27.08 -16.80 18.24
CA PRO A 40 28.39 -17.41 18.15
C PRO A 40 28.49 -18.29 16.90
N ALA A 41 29.58 -18.09 16.17
CA ALA A 41 30.09 -19.06 15.23
C ALA A 41 30.67 -20.24 16.03
N ASP A 42 30.08 -21.41 15.91
CA ASP A 42 30.74 -22.66 16.28
C ASP A 42 30.69 -23.66 15.10
N LEU A 43 31.86 -24.23 14.84
CA LEU A 43 32.24 -25.00 13.67
C LEU A 43 32.02 -26.52 13.88
N GLN A 44 31.19 -27.16 13.04
CA GLN A 44 31.28 -28.56 12.51
C GLN A 44 31.50 -29.75 13.50
N PRO A 45 31.53 -31.08 13.12
CA PRO A 45 31.33 -31.75 11.83
C PRO A 45 30.39 -33.01 11.81
N GLN A 46 29.93 -33.33 10.59
CA GLN A 46 29.66 -34.65 9.94
C GLN A 46 28.90 -35.81 10.63
N SER A 47 27.91 -36.36 9.91
CA SER A 47 27.86 -37.77 9.48
C SER A 47 26.78 -38.00 8.39
N ARG A 48 27.19 -38.46 7.20
CA ARG A 48 26.39 -39.22 6.20
C ARG A 48 26.66 -40.73 6.47
N PRO A 49 25.91 -41.76 5.98
CA PRO A 49 24.96 -41.75 4.85
C PRO A 49 23.73 -42.71 4.91
N VAL A 50 23.00 -42.73 3.78
CA VAL A 50 22.16 -43.80 3.18
C VAL A 50 20.62 -43.68 3.30
N GLY A 51 19.99 -43.55 2.12
CA GLY A 51 18.75 -44.27 1.80
C GLY A 51 17.43 -43.49 1.79
N ALA A 52 17.07 -42.87 0.65
CA ALA A 52 15.74 -42.96 0.01
C ALA A 52 15.63 -41.95 -1.15
N PRO A 53 15.26 -42.36 -2.38
CA PRO A 53 14.83 -41.43 -3.41
C PRO A 53 13.42 -40.96 -3.06
N LEU A 54 13.30 -39.87 -2.33
CA LEU A 54 12.03 -39.16 -2.23
C LEU A 54 11.84 -38.39 -3.52
N THR A 55 10.96 -38.93 -4.36
CA THR A 55 10.27 -38.28 -5.47
C THR A 55 10.21 -36.77 -5.26
N ALA A 56 10.86 -36.02 -6.16
CA ALA A 56 10.82 -34.57 -6.17
C ALA A 56 9.36 -34.12 -6.23
N ALA A 57 8.83 -33.66 -5.09
CA ALA A 57 7.63 -32.86 -5.08
C ALA A 57 7.91 -31.60 -5.93
N PRO A 58 7.04 -31.23 -6.88
CA PRO A 58 7.24 -30.01 -7.64
C PRO A 58 7.29 -28.82 -6.67
N PRO A 59 8.24 -27.89 -6.81
CA PRO A 59 8.24 -26.68 -6.00
C PRO A 59 6.91 -25.98 -6.21
N ALA A 60 6.23 -25.61 -5.12
CA ALA A 60 5.07 -24.74 -5.15
C ALA A 60 5.42 -23.53 -6.01
N GLN A 61 4.80 -23.46 -7.19
CA GLN A 61 5.18 -22.58 -8.29
C GLN A 61 5.00 -21.14 -7.84
N GLY A 62 6.11 -20.47 -7.53
CA GLY A 62 6.18 -19.03 -7.60
C GLY A 62 5.93 -18.65 -9.05
N ALA A 63 4.85 -17.91 -9.32
CA ALA A 63 4.48 -17.41 -10.64
C ALA A 63 5.71 -16.96 -11.43
N ALA A 64 5.77 -17.27 -12.72
CA ALA A 64 6.93 -16.94 -13.54
C ALA A 64 7.18 -15.41 -13.52
N PRO A 65 8.44 -14.93 -13.64
CA PRO A 65 8.74 -13.50 -13.63
C PRO A 65 7.87 -12.68 -14.59
N ALA A 66 7.53 -13.22 -15.76
CA ALA A 66 6.66 -12.59 -16.75
C ALA A 66 5.21 -12.38 -16.26
N GLU A 67 4.64 -13.36 -15.56
CA GLU A 67 3.28 -13.25 -14.99
C GLU A 67 3.24 -12.17 -13.90
N ARG A 68 4.28 -12.13 -13.06
CA ARG A 68 4.43 -11.09 -12.02
C ARG A 68 4.57 -9.70 -12.62
N SER A 69 5.34 -9.54 -13.70
CA SER A 69 5.46 -8.27 -14.42
C SER A 69 4.14 -7.85 -15.06
N ASN A 70 3.37 -8.78 -15.63
CA ASN A 70 2.05 -8.48 -16.19
C ASN A 70 1.07 -8.04 -15.10
N ASP A 71 1.01 -8.77 -13.98
CA ASP A 71 0.14 -8.42 -12.85
C ASP A 71 0.48 -7.04 -12.25
N LEU A 72 1.78 -6.70 -12.17
CA LEU A 72 2.23 -5.37 -11.74
C LEU A 72 1.70 -4.27 -12.67
N GLY A 73 1.83 -4.46 -14.00
CA GLY A 73 1.34 -3.52 -14.99
C GLY A 73 -0.18 -3.36 -14.97
N GLU A 74 -0.93 -4.46 -14.82
CA GLU A 74 -2.38 -4.43 -14.70
C GLU A 74 -2.84 -3.74 -13.41
N ALA A 75 -2.12 -3.95 -12.29
CA ALA A 75 -2.39 -3.28 -11.03
C ALA A 75 -2.14 -1.77 -11.13
N GLU A 76 -1.04 -1.35 -11.77
CA GLU A 76 -0.76 0.07 -12.02
C GLU A 76 -1.83 0.72 -12.89
N ALA A 77 -2.21 0.09 -14.00
CA ALA A 77 -3.25 0.60 -14.90
C ALA A 77 -4.60 0.73 -14.16
N THR A 78 -4.92 -0.24 -13.30
CA THR A 78 -6.10 -0.23 -12.44
C THR A 78 -6.09 0.93 -11.45
N ALA A 79 -4.96 1.14 -10.76
CA ALA A 79 -4.79 2.24 -9.81
C ALA A 79 -4.92 3.61 -10.50
N ARG A 80 -4.28 3.80 -11.66
CA ARG A 80 -4.41 5.05 -12.46
C ARG A 80 -5.84 5.31 -12.90
N ARG A 81 -6.55 4.28 -13.37
CA ARG A 81 -7.96 4.40 -13.78
C ARG A 81 -8.86 4.77 -12.60
N PHE A 82 -8.65 4.17 -11.44
CA PHE A 82 -9.34 4.54 -10.21
C PHE A 82 -9.07 6.00 -9.83
N LEU A 83 -7.80 6.40 -9.78
CA LEU A 83 -7.38 7.76 -9.41
C LEU A 83 -7.97 8.83 -10.33
N GLY A 84 -8.10 8.56 -11.64
CA GLY A 84 -8.77 9.46 -12.57
C GLY A 84 -10.21 9.78 -12.15
N GLY A 85 -10.97 8.78 -11.70
CA GLY A 85 -12.31 8.97 -11.16
C GLY A 85 -12.31 9.59 -9.77
N TYR A 86 -11.44 9.10 -8.89
CA TYR A 86 -11.34 9.53 -7.49
C TYR A 86 -10.98 11.03 -7.38
N LEU A 87 -10.01 11.50 -8.17
CA LEU A 87 -9.64 12.92 -8.22
C LEU A 87 -10.77 13.78 -8.79
N ARG A 88 -11.58 13.27 -9.72
CA ARG A 88 -12.77 14.00 -10.16
C ARG A 88 -13.80 14.12 -9.04
N LEU A 89 -14.01 13.07 -8.24
CA LEU A 89 -14.86 13.13 -7.05
C LEU A 89 -14.35 14.16 -6.04
N LEU A 90 -13.08 14.06 -5.62
CA LEU A 90 -12.47 14.94 -4.62
C LEU A 90 -12.54 16.42 -4.99
N TYR A 91 -12.43 16.74 -6.28
CA TYR A 91 -12.47 18.10 -6.79
C TYR A 91 -13.88 18.52 -7.29
N GLY A 92 -14.92 17.72 -7.00
CA GLY A 92 -16.33 18.05 -7.25
C GLY A 92 -16.77 17.96 -8.72
N ARG A 93 -16.03 17.25 -9.56
CA ARG A 93 -16.19 17.14 -11.02
C ARG A 93 -16.79 15.81 -11.49
N GLY A 94 -17.29 15.00 -10.56
CA GLY A 94 -17.95 13.75 -10.87
C GLY A 94 -18.50 13.07 -9.62
N PRO A 95 -19.52 12.21 -9.76
CA PRO A 95 -20.04 11.41 -8.67
C PRO A 95 -19.15 10.18 -8.41
N ALA A 96 -19.26 9.60 -7.22
CA ALA A 96 -18.54 8.38 -6.83
C ALA A 96 -18.93 7.16 -7.70
N THR A 97 -20.14 7.15 -8.26
CA THR A 97 -20.63 6.09 -9.16
C THR A 97 -19.88 6.06 -10.49
N ALA A 98 -19.27 7.17 -10.91
CA ALA A 98 -18.46 7.25 -12.13
C ALA A 98 -17.02 6.76 -11.92
N ILE A 99 -16.64 6.35 -10.72
CA ILE A 99 -15.29 5.85 -10.43
C ILE A 99 -15.17 4.43 -10.99
N ALA A 100 -14.36 4.28 -12.04
CA ALA A 100 -14.00 2.99 -12.61
C ALA A 100 -12.96 2.28 -11.75
N ALA A 101 -12.76 0.98 -11.99
CA ALA A 101 -11.74 0.17 -11.32
C ALA A 101 -11.84 0.09 -9.79
N ALA A 102 -12.95 0.53 -9.20
CA ALA A 102 -13.28 0.34 -7.79
C ALA A 102 -14.20 -0.88 -7.59
N THR A 103 -14.10 -1.52 -6.42
CA THR A 103 -15.14 -2.46 -5.97
C THR A 103 -16.46 -1.73 -5.67
N ASP A 104 -17.58 -2.45 -5.72
CA ASP A 104 -18.90 -1.90 -5.34
C ASP A 104 -18.91 -1.35 -3.92
N ARG A 105 -18.33 -2.11 -2.99
CA ARG A 105 -18.20 -1.71 -1.58
C ARG A 105 -17.48 -0.37 -1.46
N LEU A 106 -16.37 -0.19 -2.17
CA LEU A 106 -15.61 1.06 -2.16
C LEU A 106 -16.43 2.20 -2.76
N ARG A 107 -17.09 2.00 -3.91
CA ARG A 107 -17.94 3.03 -4.52
C ARG A 107 -19.07 3.47 -3.60
N HIS A 108 -19.74 2.54 -2.93
CA HIS A 108 -20.79 2.85 -1.96
C HIS A 108 -20.25 3.58 -0.73
N ARG A 109 -19.03 3.26 -0.27
CA ARG A 109 -18.37 4.02 0.80
C ARG A 109 -18.13 5.46 0.36
N LEU A 110 -17.50 5.66 -0.79
CA LEU A 110 -17.20 6.98 -1.34
C LEU A 110 -18.46 7.81 -1.64
N ALA A 111 -19.55 7.18 -2.09
CA ALA A 111 -20.82 7.86 -2.33
C ALA A 111 -21.47 8.40 -1.04
N ARG A 112 -21.22 7.75 0.10
CA ARG A 112 -21.72 8.18 1.42
C ARG A 112 -20.83 9.25 2.05
N THR A 113 -19.56 9.32 1.67
CA THR A 113 -18.64 10.38 2.12
C THR A 113 -18.98 11.70 1.42
N ARG A 114 -19.49 12.68 2.17
CA ARG A 114 -19.71 14.03 1.63
C ARG A 114 -18.40 14.80 1.56
N VAL A 115 -17.84 14.93 0.37
CA VAL A 115 -16.69 15.81 0.12
C VAL A 115 -17.19 17.24 -0.06
N ARG A 116 -16.86 18.14 0.89
CA ARG A 116 -17.14 19.57 0.75
C ARG A 116 -16.05 20.22 -0.10
N VAL A 117 -16.40 20.66 -1.30
CA VAL A 117 -15.45 21.24 -2.26
C VAL A 117 -15.60 22.76 -2.32
N THR A 118 -14.53 23.49 -2.02
CA THR A 118 -14.51 24.96 -2.15
C THR A 118 -14.42 25.38 -3.64
N PRO A 119 -14.86 26.60 -4.00
CA PRO A 119 -14.71 27.10 -5.37
C PRO A 119 -13.25 27.11 -5.85
N ALA A 120 -12.31 27.43 -4.96
CA ALA A 120 -10.88 27.40 -5.26
C ALA A 120 -10.40 25.96 -5.56
N ALA A 121 -10.78 24.98 -4.74
CA ALA A 121 -10.45 23.58 -4.99
C ALA A 121 -11.01 23.12 -6.34
N ARG A 122 -12.28 23.41 -6.64
CA ARG A 122 -12.93 23.05 -7.92
C ARG A 122 -12.20 23.57 -9.18
N ARG A 123 -11.37 24.62 -9.06
CA ARG A 123 -10.58 25.17 -10.18
C ARG A 123 -9.22 24.49 -10.37
N ARG A 124 -8.67 23.84 -9.34
CA ARG A 124 -7.34 23.17 -9.39
C ARG A 124 -7.32 21.97 -10.32
N ARG A 125 -6.20 21.67 -10.97
CA ARG A 125 -6.10 20.59 -11.96
C ARG A 125 -5.22 19.46 -11.41
N PRO A 126 -5.76 18.52 -10.62
CA PRO A 126 -4.97 17.44 -10.06
C PRO A 126 -4.42 16.53 -11.17
N ARG A 127 -3.19 16.06 -10.96
CA ARG A 127 -2.43 15.17 -11.84
C ARG A 127 -1.68 14.17 -10.97
N ILE A 128 -1.61 12.94 -11.45
CA ILE A 128 -0.73 11.91 -10.88
C ILE A 128 0.68 12.23 -11.39
N ILE A 129 1.60 12.50 -10.48
CA ILE A 129 3.00 12.83 -10.77
C ILE A 129 3.85 11.56 -10.83
N ASP A 130 3.64 10.69 -9.84
CA ASP A 130 4.30 9.40 -9.73
C ASP A 130 3.33 8.36 -9.16
N ILE A 131 3.60 7.08 -9.42
CA ILE A 131 2.91 5.97 -8.77
C ILE A 131 3.89 4.82 -8.52
N GLN A 132 3.93 4.38 -7.27
CA GLN A 132 4.75 3.25 -6.85
C GLN A 132 3.82 2.10 -6.49
N ILE A 133 4.11 0.92 -7.04
CA ILE A 133 3.34 -0.30 -6.81
C ILE A 133 4.25 -1.32 -6.13
N VAL A 134 3.81 -1.87 -5.01
CA VAL A 134 4.54 -2.93 -4.29
C VAL A 134 3.63 -4.13 -4.04
N PRO A 135 4.10 -5.37 -4.31
CA PRO A 135 3.32 -6.56 -4.00
C PRO A 135 3.17 -6.72 -2.48
N VAL A 136 1.99 -7.16 -2.04
CA VAL A 136 1.72 -7.46 -0.63
C VAL A 136 1.47 -8.95 -0.41
N ARG A 137 1.74 -9.43 0.80
CA ARG A 137 1.43 -10.82 1.18
C ARG A 137 -0.07 -11.07 1.03
N GLY A 138 -0.44 -12.22 0.45
CA GLY A 138 -1.83 -12.61 0.25
C GLY A 138 -2.39 -12.37 -1.16
N GLY A 139 -1.56 -11.91 -2.11
CA GLY A 139 -1.97 -11.74 -3.50
C GLY A 139 -2.69 -10.40 -3.70
N GLY A 140 -1.90 -9.37 -3.99
CA GLY A 140 -2.39 -8.00 -4.14
C GLY A 140 -1.22 -7.02 -4.27
N PHE A 141 -1.56 -5.75 -4.43
CA PHE A 141 -0.59 -4.67 -4.48
C PHE A 141 -1.03 -3.49 -3.62
N ALA A 142 -0.09 -2.88 -2.92
CA ALA A 142 -0.24 -1.55 -2.39
C ALA A 142 0.27 -0.56 -3.44
N ALA A 143 -0.44 0.54 -3.62
CA ALA A 143 -0.08 1.60 -4.55
C ALA A 143 -0.02 2.94 -3.80
N THR A 144 1.08 3.66 -3.95
CA THR A 144 1.22 5.03 -3.44
C THR A 144 1.39 5.96 -4.62
N ALA A 145 0.43 6.87 -4.80
CA ALA A 145 0.44 7.84 -5.89
C ALA A 145 0.72 9.24 -5.37
N GLU A 146 1.70 9.92 -5.95
CA GLU A 146 1.98 11.33 -5.66
C GLU A 146 1.10 12.24 -6.53
N ILE A 147 0.33 13.13 -5.91
CA ILE A 147 -0.59 14.03 -6.59
C ILE A 147 -0.08 15.46 -6.52
N GLY A 148 -0.05 16.12 -7.69
CA GLY A 148 0.14 17.56 -7.80
C GLY A 148 -1.12 18.21 -8.33
N ASP A 149 -1.59 19.29 -7.70
CA ASP A 149 -2.81 20.00 -8.11
C ASP A 149 -2.61 21.49 -8.43
N GLY A 150 -1.34 21.93 -8.47
CA GLY A 150 -0.94 23.34 -8.61
C GLY A 150 -0.89 24.11 -7.29
N GLY A 151 -1.17 23.47 -6.16
CA GLY A 151 -0.90 24.00 -4.83
C GLY A 151 0.60 23.95 -4.46
N PRO A 152 0.94 24.48 -3.27
CA PRO A 152 2.33 24.61 -2.82
C PRO A 152 2.99 23.28 -2.44
N ALA A 153 2.20 22.21 -2.26
CA ALA A 153 2.69 20.90 -1.87
C ALA A 153 2.07 19.80 -2.72
N ARG A 154 2.85 18.75 -2.95
CA ARG A 154 2.37 17.46 -3.43
C ARG A 154 1.90 16.64 -2.24
N TYR A 155 1.00 15.70 -2.49
CA TYR A 155 0.50 14.81 -1.45
C TYR A 155 0.34 13.38 -1.97
N PRO A 156 0.65 12.38 -1.14
CA PRO A 156 0.44 10.99 -1.49
C PRO A 156 -1.05 10.62 -1.44
N ILE A 157 -1.45 9.58 -2.15
CA ILE A 157 -2.68 8.82 -1.97
C ILE A 157 -2.31 7.35 -1.95
N GLU A 158 -2.68 6.66 -0.88
CA GLU A 158 -2.43 5.22 -0.71
C GLU A 158 -3.67 4.40 -1.10
N LEU A 159 -3.44 3.33 -1.85
CA LEU A 159 -4.48 2.44 -2.37
C LEU A 159 -4.10 0.98 -2.14
N ALA A 160 -5.11 0.13 -1.99
CA ALA A 160 -4.94 -1.31 -2.07
C ALA A 160 -5.68 -1.87 -3.28
N VAL A 161 -4.95 -2.66 -4.08
CA VAL A 161 -5.40 -3.28 -5.32
C VAL A 161 -5.37 -4.79 -5.15
N ALA A 162 -6.46 -5.47 -5.47
CA ALA A 162 -6.54 -6.93 -5.43
C ALA A 162 -7.32 -7.46 -6.63
N ARG A 163 -7.12 -8.75 -6.91
CA ARG A 163 -7.88 -9.46 -7.94
C ARG A 163 -9.29 -9.72 -7.44
N HIS A 164 -10.27 -9.28 -8.21
CA HIS A 164 -11.70 -9.55 -7.99
C HIS A 164 -12.29 -10.27 -9.21
N ARG A 165 -13.55 -10.70 -9.12
CA ARG A 165 -14.30 -11.21 -10.27
C ARG A 165 -14.28 -10.15 -11.39
N GLY A 166 -13.69 -10.49 -12.54
CA GLY A 166 -13.56 -9.58 -13.68
C GLY A 166 -12.32 -8.68 -13.67
N GLY A 167 -11.29 -9.00 -12.88
CA GLY A 167 -9.95 -8.38 -12.97
C GLY A 167 -9.52 -7.62 -11.72
N TRP A 168 -8.43 -6.88 -11.84
CA TRP A 168 -7.90 -6.05 -10.75
C TRP A 168 -8.85 -4.91 -10.41
N ARG A 169 -9.03 -4.68 -9.10
CA ARG A 169 -9.86 -3.61 -8.55
C ARG A 169 -9.20 -2.99 -7.32
N VAL A 170 -9.38 -1.69 -7.17
CA VAL A 170 -9.12 -0.97 -5.93
C VAL A 170 -10.24 -1.28 -4.94
N PHE A 171 -9.89 -1.80 -3.77
CA PHE A 171 -10.84 -2.09 -2.71
C PHE A 171 -10.70 -1.17 -1.51
N GLU A 172 -9.57 -0.46 -1.41
CA GLU A 172 -9.29 0.48 -0.34
C GLU A 172 -8.49 1.68 -0.86
N VAL A 173 -8.78 2.84 -0.27
CA VAL A 173 -8.05 4.10 -0.39
C VAL A 173 -7.98 4.68 1.01
N ALA A 174 -6.80 5.17 1.41
CA ALA A 174 -6.64 5.89 2.67
C ALA A 174 -7.22 7.30 2.52
N ASP A 175 -8.06 7.71 3.49
CA ASP A 175 -8.56 9.09 3.57
C ASP A 175 -7.55 9.94 4.37
N HIS A 176 -7.25 11.15 3.87
CA HIS A 176 -6.39 12.15 4.53
C HIS A 176 -7.20 13.21 5.26
#